data_AF-C6T1A7-F1
#
_entry.id   AF-C6T1A7-F1
#
_cell.length_a   1.000
_cell.length_b   1.000
_cell.length_c   1.000
_cell.angle_alpha   90.00
_cell.angle_beta   90.00
_cell.angle_gamma   90.00
#
_symmetry.space_group_name_H-M   'P 1'
#
loop_
_entity.id
_entity.type
_entity.pdbx_description
1 polymer ?
#
loop_
_entity_poly.entity_id
_entity_poly.type
_entity_poly.pdbx_seq_one_letter_code
_entity_poly.pdbx_strand_id
1 'polypeptide(L)' 'MSAPMIIDPMVISAPETQSAAAAASILVAQSEVEFAVCDCCGLTEECTPAYIERIRERYFGKWVCGLCAEAVKDEI' A
#
# COMPACT_ATOMS: atom_id res chain seq x y z
N MET A 1 -18.39 50.16 -26.60
CA MET A 1 -17.47 49.61 -27.61
C MET A 1 -16.05 49.70 -27.07
N SER A 2 -15.67 48.78 -26.19
CA SER A 2 -14.30 48.71 -25.66
C SER A 2 -13.91 47.25 -25.51
N ALA A 3 -12.69 46.98 -25.96
CA ALA A 3 -12.09 45.74 -26.45
C ALA A 3 -12.02 44.56 -25.45
N PRO A 4 -11.94 43.32 -25.97
CA PRO A 4 -11.70 42.13 -25.15
C PRO A 4 -10.26 42.10 -24.64
N MET A 5 -10.07 41.71 -23.37
CA MET A 5 -8.75 41.42 -22.82
C MET A 5 -8.24 40.09 -23.38
N ILE A 6 -7.31 40.21 -24.31
CA ILE A 6 -6.32 39.20 -24.64
C ILE A 6 -5.48 38.94 -23.38
N ILE A 7 -5.51 37.72 -22.85
CA ILE A 7 -4.52 37.22 -21.91
C ILE A 7 -3.72 36.17 -22.67
N ASP A 8 -2.50 36.58 -23.02
CA ASP A 8 -1.52 35.82 -23.76
C ASP A 8 -1.19 34.51 -23.03
N PRO A 9 -1.13 33.37 -23.73
CA PRO A 9 -0.69 32.12 -23.14
C PRO A 9 0.78 32.25 -22.78
N MET A 10 1.08 32.25 -21.49
CA MET A 10 2.43 32.20 -20.97
C MET A 10 3.09 30.92 -21.46
N VAL A 11 3.98 31.10 -22.44
CA VAL A 11 5.03 30.18 -22.84
C VAL A 11 5.80 29.73 -21.60
N ILE A 12 5.73 28.43 -21.29
CA ILE A 12 6.68 27.80 -20.38
C ILE A 12 7.50 26.84 -21.24
N SER A 13 8.57 27.40 -21.79
CA SER A 13 9.72 26.67 -22.30
C SER A 13 10.49 26.09 -21.12
N ALA A 14 10.54 24.77 -21.00
CA ALA A 14 11.79 24.00 -20.95
C ALA A 14 11.49 22.51 -20.64
N PRO A 15 12.16 21.57 -21.34
CA PRO A 15 12.25 20.17 -20.95
C PRO A 15 13.38 20.02 -19.93
N GLU A 16 13.05 19.98 -18.64
CA GLU A 16 14.00 19.56 -17.61
C GLU A 16 14.14 18.03 -17.69
N THR A 17 15.09 17.62 -18.53
CA THR A 17 15.70 16.30 -18.50
C THR A 17 16.42 16.16 -17.16
N GLN A 18 15.74 15.61 -16.16
CA GLN A 18 16.39 15.11 -14.95
C GLN A 18 16.45 13.58 -15.03
N SER A 19 17.43 13.12 -15.82
CA SER A 19 18.02 11.81 -15.64
C SER A 19 18.76 11.81 -14.30
N ALA A 20 18.10 11.32 -13.25
CA ALA A 20 18.76 10.82 -12.04
C ALA A 20 18.50 9.32 -11.94
N ALA A 21 19.25 8.56 -12.76
CA ALA A 21 19.54 7.18 -12.44
C ALA A 21 20.24 7.13 -11.06
N ALA A 22 19.86 6.15 -10.25
CA ALA A 22 20.38 5.85 -8.91
C ALA A 22 19.85 6.69 -7.72
N ALA A 23 18.53 6.65 -7.49
CA ALA A 23 17.96 6.86 -6.15
C ALA A 23 16.68 6.02 -5.89
N ALA A 24 16.52 4.88 -6.57
CA ALA A 24 15.30 4.07 -6.53
C ALA A 24 15.23 3.06 -5.35
N SER A 25 16.00 3.26 -4.27
CA SER A 25 16.05 2.28 -3.16
C SER A 25 15.56 2.79 -1.81
N ILE A 26 15.10 4.04 -1.68
CA ILE A 26 14.67 4.59 -0.37
C ILE A 26 13.28 5.25 -0.45
N LEU A 27 12.39 4.76 -1.31
CA LEU A 27 10.97 5.19 -1.31
C LEU A 27 9.97 4.04 -1.19
N VAL A 28 10.44 2.77 -1.10
CA VAL A 28 9.55 1.63 -0.81
C VAL A 28 9.46 1.39 0.70
N ALA A 29 9.27 2.46 1.45
CA ALA A 29 8.62 2.40 2.77
C ALA A 29 7.12 2.71 2.61
N GLN A 30 6.59 2.53 1.40
CA GLN A 30 5.16 2.38 1.22
C GLN A 30 4.79 1.12 1.98
N SER A 31 3.91 1.26 2.97
CA SER A 31 3.28 0.18 3.70
C SER A 31 2.83 -0.91 2.72
N GLU A 32 3.68 -1.92 2.53
CA GLU A 32 3.37 -3.05 1.68
C GLU A 32 2.27 -3.82 2.39
N VAL A 33 1.05 -3.61 1.92
CA VAL A 33 -0.16 -4.26 2.41
C VAL A 33 -0.63 -5.21 1.33
N GLU A 34 -0.94 -6.43 1.73
CA GLU A 34 -1.50 -7.49 0.90
C GLU A 34 -2.86 -7.90 1.44
N PHE A 35 -3.72 -8.38 0.54
CA PHE A 35 -5.04 -8.89 0.91
C PHE A 35 -4.95 -10.40 1.10
N ALA A 36 -5.28 -10.88 2.30
CA ALA A 36 -5.25 -12.30 2.64
C ALA A 36 -6.62 -12.79 3.12
N VAL A 37 -7.05 -13.94 2.59
CA VAL A 37 -8.35 -14.56 2.94
C VAL A 37 -8.15 -15.49 4.14
N CYS A 38 -8.84 -15.20 5.24
CA CYS A 38 -8.78 -15.98 6.47
C CYS A 38 -9.26 -17.43 6.24
N ASP A 39 -8.45 -18.41 6.61
CA ASP A 39 -8.77 -19.84 6.53
C ASP A 39 -9.90 -20.26 7.50
N CYS A 40 -10.20 -19.45 8.53
CA CYS A 40 -11.23 -19.75 9.51
C CYS A 40 -12.62 -19.25 9.10
N CYS A 41 -12.73 -18.01 8.62
CA CYS A 41 -14.02 -17.34 8.37
C CYS A 41 -14.22 -16.85 6.93
N GLY A 42 -13.21 -16.97 6.06
CA GLY A 42 -13.28 -16.52 4.67
C GLY A 42 -13.26 -15.00 4.48
N LEU A 43 -13.08 -14.22 5.55
CA LEU A 43 -12.95 -12.76 5.45
C LEU A 43 -11.61 -12.40 4.80
N THR A 44 -11.63 -11.45 3.87
CA THR A 44 -10.40 -10.86 3.32
C THR A 44 -9.98 -9.68 4.19
N GLU A 45 -8.75 -9.69 4.67
CA GLU A 45 -8.18 -8.65 5.53
C GLU A 45 -6.93 -8.06 4.87
N GLU A 46 -6.76 -6.73 4.97
CA GLU A 46 -5.55 -6.04 4.57
C GLU A 46 -4.48 -6.22 5.65
N CYS A 47 -3.32 -6.76 5.29
CA CYS A 47 -2.28 -7.10 6.24
C CYS A 47 -0.90 -6.89 5.62
N THR A 48 0.09 -6.59 6.47
CA THR A 48 1.48 -6.55 6.01
C THR A 48 2.00 -7.98 5.83
N PRO A 49 2.87 -8.24 4.83
CA PRO A 49 3.44 -9.57 4.62
C PRO A 49 4.15 -10.08 5.87
N ALA A 50 4.87 -9.20 6.58
CA ALA A 50 5.53 -9.52 7.85
C ALA A 50 4.55 -9.91 8.98
N TYR A 51 3.29 -9.48 8.94
CA TYR A 51 2.26 -9.95 9.87
C TYR A 51 1.68 -11.29 9.43
N ILE A 52 1.45 -11.48 8.12
CA ILE A 52 0.99 -12.74 7.53
C ILE A 52 1.93 -13.89 7.89
N GLU A 53 3.24 -13.70 7.72
CA GLU A 53 4.25 -14.70 8.06
C GLU A 53 4.21 -15.08 9.54
N ARG A 54 4.17 -14.10 10.45
CA ARG A 54 4.10 -14.35 11.91
C ARG A 54 2.86 -15.15 12.32
N ILE A 55 1.73 -14.88 11.70
CA ILE A 55 0.50 -15.65 11.95
C ILE A 55 0.65 -17.06 11.39
N ARG A 56 1.16 -17.22 10.17
CA ARG A 56 1.39 -18.55 9.58
C ARG A 56 2.33 -19.40 10.42
N GLU A 57 3.38 -18.83 11.01
CA GLU A 57 4.28 -19.54 11.93
C GLU A 57 3.54 -20.08 13.17
N ARG A 58 2.58 -19.32 13.70
CA ARG A 58 1.77 -19.73 14.86
C ARG A 58 0.69 -20.75 14.52
N TYR A 59 0.07 -20.65 13.35
CA TYR A 59 -1.12 -21.43 12.98
C TYR A 59 -0.84 -22.49 11.91
N PHE A 60 0.32 -23.16 11.97
CA PHE A 60 0.67 -24.29 11.08
C PHE A 60 0.59 -23.95 9.59
N GLY A 61 1.03 -22.75 9.21
CA GLY A 61 1.00 -22.25 7.83
C GLY A 61 -0.32 -21.64 7.38
N LYS A 62 -1.37 -21.64 8.23
CA LYS A 62 -2.66 -21.04 7.92
C LYS A 62 -2.69 -19.56 8.24
N TRP A 63 -3.41 -18.80 7.42
CA TRP A 63 -3.66 -17.39 7.70
C TRP A 63 -4.98 -17.23 8.46
N VAL A 64 -4.93 -16.50 9.57
CA VAL A 64 -6.07 -16.26 10.45
C VAL A 64 -6.17 -14.75 10.68
N CYS A 65 -7.33 -14.16 10.39
CA CYS A 65 -7.55 -12.72 10.60
C CYS A 65 -7.47 -12.35 12.09
N GLY A 66 -7.26 -11.06 12.36
CA GLY A 66 -7.10 -10.56 13.74
C GLY A 66 -8.22 -11.00 14.69
N LEU A 67 -9.48 -11.03 14.22
CA LEU A 67 -10.62 -11.43 15.03
C LEU A 67 -10.61 -12.93 15.38
N CYS A 68 -10.30 -13.80 14.41
CA CYS A 68 -10.22 -15.23 14.65
C CYS A 68 -8.98 -15.59 15.48
N ALA A 69 -7.88 -14.85 15.32
CA ALA A 69 -6.66 -15.06 16.10
C ALA A 69 -6.91 -14.79 17.59
N GLU A 70 -7.63 -13.72 17.93
CA GLU A 70 -8.00 -13.40 19.31
C GLU A 70 -9.01 -14.41 19.88
N ALA A 71 -10.01 -14.82 19.10
CA ALA A 71 -10.99 -15.82 19.54
C ALA A 71 -10.35 -17.17 19.90
N VAL A 72 -9.33 -17.62 19.15
CA VAL A 72 -8.61 -18.88 19.43
C VAL A 72 -7.69 -18.75 20.65
N LYS A 73 -7.23 -17.55 20.97
CA LYS A 73 -6.27 -17.30 22.06
C LYS A 73 -6.93 -17.29 23.44
N ASP A 74 -8.25 -17.09 23.52
CA ASP A 74 -9.00 -17.06 24.78
C ASP A 74 -9.38 -18.47 25.28
N GLU A 75 -9.25 -19.50 24.45
CA GLU A 75 -9.61 -20.90 24.79
C GLU A 75 -8.42 -21.78 25.25
N ILE A 76 -7.25 -21.19 25.52
CA ILE A 76 -6.02 -21.93 25.96
C ILE A 76 -5.62 -21.67 27.41
#